data_AF-A0A920BGZ0-F1
#
_entry.id   AF-A0A920BGZ0-F1
#
_cell.length_a   1.000
_cell.length_b   1.000
_cell.length_c   1.000
_cell.angle_alpha   90.00
_cell.angle_beta   90.00
_cell.angle_gamma   90.00
#
_symmetry.space_group_name_H-M   'P 1'
#
loop_
_entity.id
_entity.type
_entity.pdbx_description
1 polymer ?
#
loop_
_entity_poly.entity_id
_entity_poly.type
_entity_poly.pdbx_seq_one_letter_code
_entity_poly.pdbx_strand_id
1 'polypeptide(L)' 'MSGDLVNSISYQAALALIFEGRNQANGYTEFLLTERRQRMKSSLP' A
#
# COMPACT_ATOMS: atom_id res chain seq x y z
N MET A 1 -12.02 5.73 0.82
CA MET A 1 -11.84 4.36 0.27
C MET A 1 -13.15 3.84 -0.29
N SER A 2 -14.24 3.80 0.49
CA SER A 2 -15.53 3.19 0.07
C SER A 2 -16.14 3.67 -1.25
N GLY A 3 -15.83 4.89 -1.72
CA GLY A 3 -16.31 5.39 -3.01
C GLY A 3 -15.50 4.93 -4.23
N ASP A 4 -14.25 4.49 -4.04
CA ASP A 4 -13.37 3.98 -5.09
C ASP A 4 -12.22 3.18 -4.46
N LEU A 5 -12.42 1.87 -4.38
CA LEU A 5 -11.44 0.96 -3.79
C LEU A 5 -10.29 0.67 -4.75
N VAL A 6 -10.54 0.71 -6.06
CA VAL A 6 -9.54 0.41 -7.08
C VAL A 6 -8.44 1.47 -7.06
N ASN A 7 -8.81 2.75 -7.00
CA ASN A 7 -7.84 3.85 -7.03
C ASN A 7 -7.38 4.31 -5.63
N SER A 8 -7.96 3.75 -4.56
CA SER A 8 -7.55 4.11 -3.20
C SER A 8 -6.17 3.52 -2.85
N ILE A 9 -5.14 4.36 -2.86
CA ILE A 9 -3.75 3.96 -2.55
C ILE A 9 -3.64 3.26 -1.19
N SER A 10 -4.35 3.74 -0.17
CA SER A 10 -4.39 3.09 1.15
C SER A 10 -5.08 1.72 1.14
N TYR A 11 -6.06 1.51 0.26
CA TYR A 11 -6.76 0.23 0.13
C TYR A 11 -5.85 -0.78 -0.52
N GLN A 12 -5.23 -0.37 -1.62
CA GLN A 12 -4.26 -1.17 -2.31
C GLN A 12 -3.09 -1.52 -1.38
N ALA A 13 -2.67 -0.63 -0.48
CA ALA A 13 -1.62 -0.92 0.50
C ALA A 13 -2.03 -2.04 1.47
N ALA A 14 -3.26 -2.00 1.99
CA ALA A 14 -3.79 -3.06 2.84
C ALA A 14 -3.89 -4.40 2.11
N LEU A 15 -4.34 -4.41 0.85
CA LEU A 15 -4.35 -5.63 0.03
C LEU A 15 -2.94 -6.20 -0.16
N ALA A 16 -1.96 -5.34 -0.46
CA ALA A 16 -0.56 -5.76 -0.61
C ALA A 16 -0.01 -6.40 0.67
N LEU A 17 -0.28 -5.81 1.84
CA LEU A 17 0.15 -6.39 3.11
C LEU A 17 -0.42 -7.80 3.36
N ILE A 18 -1.66 -8.06 2.92
CA ILE A 18 -2.31 -9.37 3.11
C ILE A 18 -1.81 -10.38 2.07
N PHE A 19 -1.84 -10.02 0.79
CA PHE A 19 -1.60 -10.97 -0.29
C PHE A 19 -0.12 -11.11 -0.67
N GLU A 20 0.68 -10.05 -0.48
CA GLU A 20 2.12 -10.03 -0.77
C GLU A 20 2.97 -10.12 0.51
N GLY A 21 2.36 -10.01 1.70
CA GLY A 21 3.04 -9.99 3.00
C GLY A 21 3.91 -11.22 3.27
N ARG A 22 3.50 -12.40 2.79
CA ARG A 22 4.29 -13.64 2.91
C ARG A 22 5.63 -13.59 2.18
N ASN A 23 5.76 -12.73 1.17
CA ASN A 23 6.98 -12.57 0.38
C ASN A 23 7.88 -11.46 0.95
N GLN A 24 7.40 -10.69 1.94
CA GLN A 24 8.21 -9.66 2.57
C GLN A 24 9.21 -10.30 3.53
N ALA A 25 10.44 -9.77 3.54
CA ALA A 25 11.48 -10.23 4.45
C ALA A 25 11.00 -10.16 5.89
N ASN A 26 10.93 -11.30 6.59
CA ASN A 26 10.46 -11.43 7.98
C ASN A 26 9.08 -10.79 8.24
N GLY A 27 8.24 -10.64 7.20
CA GLY A 27 6.94 -9.97 7.33
C GLY A 27 7.04 -8.46 7.56
N TYR A 28 8.20 -7.84 7.27
CA TYR A 28 8.33 -6.38 7.33
C TYR A 28 7.32 -5.70 6.42
N THR A 29 6.73 -4.64 6.94
CA THR A 29 5.67 -3.88 6.26
C THR A 29 6.22 -2.65 5.57
N GLU A 30 7.41 -2.21 5.98
CA GLU A 30 8.03 -0.95 5.65
C GLU A 30 8.31 -0.82 4.16
N PHE A 31 8.69 -1.91 3.48
CA PHE A 31 8.92 -1.90 2.03
C PHE A 31 7.65 -1.50 1.28
N LEU A 32 6.54 -2.16 1.57
CA LEU A 32 5.25 -1.89 0.95
C LEU A 32 4.69 -0.53 1.41
N LEU A 33 4.73 -0.22 2.70
CA LEU A 33 4.16 1.01 3.23
C LEU A 33 4.92 2.26 2.80
N THR A 34 6.25 2.21 2.74
CA THR A 34 7.08 3.33 2.29
C THR A 34 6.81 3.65 0.83
N GLU A 35 6.78 2.61 -0.01
CA GLU A 35 6.47 2.70 -1.44
C GLU A 35 5.09 3.36 -1.67
N ARG A 36 4.04 2.87 -1.00
CA ARG A 36 2.68 3.43 -1.12
C ARG A 36 2.58 4.84 -0.55
N ARG A 37 3.31 5.14 0.53
CA ARG A 37 3.34 6.49 1.10
C ARG A 37 3.99 7.48 0.14
N GLN A 38 5.06 7.11 -0.55
CA GLN A 38 5.70 7.92 -1.58
C GLN A 38 4.74 8.20 -2.73
N ARG A 39 4.06 7.18 -3.27
CA ARG A 39 3.03 7.37 -4.30
C ARG A 39 1.94 8.35 -3.87
N MET A 40 1.46 8.22 -2.63
CA MET A 40 0.45 9.15 -2.09
C MET A 40 0.99 10.59 -2.06
N LYS A 41 2.22 10.80 -1.57
CA LYS A 41 2.84 12.15 -1.57
C LYS A 41 2.93 12.72 -2.99
N SER A 42 3.32 11.92 -3.97
CA SER A 42 3.41 12.33 -5.38
C SER A 42 2.06 12.58 -6.04
N SER A 43 0.96 12.01 -5.51
CA SER A 43 -0.40 12.24 -6.00
C SER A 43 -1.08 13.48 -5.41
N LEU A 44 -0.48 14.10 -4.39
CA LEU A 44 -0.97 15.35 -3.82
C LEU A 44 -0.43 16.54 -4.64
N PRO A 45 -1.27 17.54 -4.94
CA PRO A 45 -0.84 18.77 -5.63
C PRO A 45 0.10 19.63 -4.78
#